data_AF-A0A938GUN0-F1
#
_entry.id   AF-A0A938GUN0-F1
#
_cell.length_a   1.000
_cell.length_b   1.000
_cell.length_c   1.000
_cell.angle_alpha   90.00
_cell.angle_beta   90.00
_cell.angle_gamma   90.00
#
_symmetry.space_group_name_H-M   'P 1'
#
loop_
_entity.id
_entity.type
_entity.pdbx_description
1 polymer ?
#
loop_
_entity_poly.entity_id
_entity_poly.type
_entity_poly.pdbx_seq_one_letter_code
_entity_poly.pdbx_strand_id
1 'polypeptide(L)'
;MLRHCRTVARELPLVGFYLQPAVGGRVFSYRFWRAFAEIPQLVGIKIAPFHRYRTIDVVRAVLEAGRDDVALYTGNDDNIIDDLLTPFEFGGRTRHIVGGLLGQWGVWTSRAVALLEEIKHARTAEAFAAGWLTRNAALTDTNAAIFDAAHNFAGCLPGIHEVLRRQGLFATTACLDPHEQLSPGQAREITRVARAYPWIVDDDFVAAHLARWLA
;
A
#
# COMPACT_ATOMS: atom_id res chain seq x y z
N MET A 1 4.27 -18.01 -17.06
CA MET A 1 4.46 -16.64 -16.54
C MET A 1 5.86 -16.10 -16.79
N LEU A 2 6.95 -16.67 -16.25
CA LEU A 2 8.31 -16.13 -16.44
C LEU A 2 8.70 -15.86 -17.90
N ARG A 3 8.33 -16.77 -18.83
CA ARG A 3 8.54 -16.56 -20.27
C ARG A 3 7.90 -15.26 -20.77
N HIS A 4 6.66 -15.00 -20.35
CA HIS A 4 5.93 -13.78 -20.70
C HIS A 4 6.64 -12.55 -20.13
N CYS A 5 7.05 -12.57 -18.85
CA CYS A 5 7.83 -11.47 -18.26
C CYS A 5 9.12 -11.19 -19.03
N ARG A 6 9.85 -12.23 -19.45
CA ARG A 6 11.07 -12.09 -20.26
C ARG A 6 10.81 -11.54 -21.66
N THR A 7 9.64 -11.81 -22.24
CA THR A 7 9.23 -11.19 -23.51
C THR A 7 8.99 -9.70 -23.31
N VAL A 8 8.21 -9.30 -22.30
CA VAL A 8 7.93 -7.88 -22.01
C VAL A 8 9.22 -7.11 -21.67
N ALA A 9 10.15 -7.75 -20.94
CA ALA A 9 11.45 -7.18 -20.58
C ALA A 9 12.36 -6.82 -21.77
N ARG A 10 12.04 -7.30 -22.99
CA ARG A 10 12.76 -6.89 -24.21
C ARG A 10 12.39 -5.49 -24.66
N GLU A 11 11.20 -5.03 -24.28
CA GLU A 11 10.63 -3.77 -24.74
C GLU A 11 10.72 -2.69 -23.66
N LEU A 12 10.45 -3.04 -22.39
CA LEU A 12 10.32 -2.06 -21.29
C LEU A 12 10.82 -2.62 -19.94
N PRO A 13 11.21 -1.74 -18.99
CA PRO A 13 11.46 -2.12 -17.60
C PRO A 13 10.24 -2.77 -16.95
N LEU A 14 10.48 -3.68 -16.00
CA LEU A 14 9.43 -4.40 -15.29
C LEU A 14 9.25 -3.88 -13.87
N VAL A 15 7.98 -3.68 -13.49
CA VAL A 15 7.56 -3.65 -12.08
C VAL A 15 6.73 -4.90 -11.82
N GLY A 16 7.21 -5.79 -10.96
CA GLY A 16 6.45 -6.97 -10.54
C GLY A 16 5.24 -6.55 -9.72
N PHE A 17 4.08 -7.15 -9.97
CA PHE A 17 2.88 -6.89 -9.17
C PHE A 17 2.35 -8.20 -8.59
N TYR A 18 2.58 -8.43 -7.29
CA TYR A 18 2.07 -9.59 -6.59
C TYR A 18 0.68 -9.31 -6.03
N LEU A 19 -0.33 -9.38 -6.89
CA LEU A 19 -1.73 -9.19 -6.51
C LEU A 19 -2.31 -10.44 -5.84
N GLN A 20 -3.12 -10.26 -4.79
CA GLN A 20 -3.84 -11.34 -4.13
C GLN A 20 -4.94 -11.97 -5.02
N PRO A 21 -5.30 -13.26 -4.82
CA PRO A 21 -6.33 -13.93 -5.63
C PRO A 21 -7.72 -13.32 -5.55
N ALA A 22 -8.10 -12.73 -4.40
CA ALA A 22 -9.44 -12.18 -4.17
C ALA A 22 -9.83 -11.08 -5.17
N VAL A 23 -8.85 -10.42 -5.80
CA VAL A 23 -9.06 -9.37 -6.80
C VAL A 23 -8.40 -9.71 -8.15
N GLY A 24 -8.32 -11.02 -8.47
CA GLY A 24 -7.86 -11.50 -9.78
C GLY A 24 -6.37 -11.82 -9.88
N GLY A 25 -5.63 -11.71 -8.77
CA GLY A 25 -4.22 -12.10 -8.72
C GLY A 25 -3.97 -13.60 -8.75
N ARG A 26 -2.70 -14.00 -8.71
CA ARG A 26 -2.27 -15.40 -8.73
C ARG A 26 -1.20 -15.65 -7.68
N VAL A 27 -1.25 -16.80 -7.03
CA VAL A 27 -0.20 -17.21 -6.09
C VAL A 27 1.06 -17.62 -6.87
N PHE A 28 2.18 -17.03 -6.49
CA PHE A 28 3.51 -17.35 -7.02
C PHE A 28 4.40 -17.86 -5.90
N SER A 29 5.13 -18.94 -6.17
CA SER A 29 6.06 -19.53 -5.20
C SER A 29 7.32 -18.69 -5.05
N TYR A 30 8.04 -18.88 -3.94
CA TYR A 30 9.40 -18.39 -3.78
C TYR A 30 10.30 -18.68 -5.01
N ARG A 31 10.23 -19.91 -5.58
CA ARG A 31 11.03 -20.28 -6.77
C ARG A 31 10.72 -19.41 -7.99
N PHE A 32 9.45 -19.00 -8.16
CA PHE A 32 9.08 -18.05 -9.21
C PHE A 32 9.73 -16.69 -8.95
N TRP A 33 9.60 -16.15 -7.74
CA TRP A 33 10.16 -14.84 -7.40
C TRP A 33 11.68 -14.82 -7.51
N ARG A 34 12.35 -15.90 -7.10
CA ARG A 34 13.80 -16.05 -7.22
C ARG A 34 14.23 -15.98 -8.68
N ALA A 35 13.53 -16.68 -9.57
CA ALA A 35 13.83 -16.65 -11.01
C ALA A 35 13.36 -15.37 -11.71
N PHE A 36 12.34 -14.68 -11.19
CA PHE A 36 11.87 -13.38 -11.69
C PHE A 36 12.87 -12.27 -11.34
N ALA A 37 13.46 -12.31 -10.15
CA ALA A 37 14.51 -11.39 -9.72
C ALA A 37 15.76 -11.44 -10.61
N GLU A 38 16.04 -12.56 -11.29
CA GLU A 38 17.16 -12.67 -12.24
C GLU A 38 16.93 -11.93 -13.57
N ILE A 39 15.76 -11.34 -13.80
CA ILE A 39 15.52 -10.54 -15.01
C ILE A 39 16.18 -9.16 -14.84
N PRO A 40 17.18 -8.78 -15.67
CA PRO A 40 17.92 -7.53 -15.49
C PRO A 40 17.04 -6.27 -15.54
N GLN A 41 15.98 -6.29 -16.34
CA GLN A 41 15.05 -5.17 -16.51
C GLN A 41 14.05 -5.01 -15.36
N LEU A 42 14.06 -5.89 -14.35
CA LEU A 42 13.26 -5.71 -13.15
C LEU A 42 13.80 -4.51 -12.36
N VAL A 43 12.94 -3.51 -12.13
CA VAL A 43 13.30 -2.29 -11.39
C VAL A 43 12.54 -2.13 -10.07
N GLY A 44 11.42 -2.84 -9.90
CA GLY A 44 10.69 -2.83 -8.64
C GLY A 44 9.64 -3.92 -8.51
N ILE A 45 9.12 -4.11 -7.30
CA ILE A 45 8.02 -5.04 -7.01
C ILE A 45 7.01 -4.39 -6.07
N LYS A 46 5.75 -4.33 -6.48
CA LYS A 46 4.58 -4.08 -5.63
C LYS A 46 4.14 -5.39 -4.99
N ILE A 47 4.26 -5.48 -3.66
CA ILE A 47 3.96 -6.68 -2.88
C ILE A 47 2.56 -6.50 -2.24
N ALA A 48 1.52 -6.99 -2.91
CA ALA A 48 0.13 -6.92 -2.46
C ALA A 48 -0.55 -8.30 -2.28
N PRO A 49 0.11 -9.33 -1.68
CA PRO A 49 -0.50 -10.65 -1.53
C PRO A 49 -1.45 -10.74 -0.32
N PHE A 50 -1.50 -9.69 0.53
CA PHE A 50 -2.25 -9.65 1.80
C PHE A 50 -2.01 -10.92 2.66
N HIS A 51 -0.75 -11.38 2.69
CA HIS A 51 -0.36 -12.64 3.30
C HIS A 51 1.13 -12.62 3.68
N ARG A 52 1.44 -12.57 4.98
CA ARG A 52 2.81 -12.32 5.49
C ARG A 52 3.84 -13.31 4.97
N TYR A 53 3.53 -14.61 4.93
CA TYR A 53 4.47 -15.60 4.39
C TYR A 53 4.80 -15.37 2.91
N ARG A 54 3.84 -14.86 2.12
CA ARG A 54 4.05 -14.57 0.69
C ARG A 54 4.82 -13.27 0.49
N THR A 55 4.62 -12.29 1.36
CA THR A 55 5.46 -11.08 1.41
C THR A 55 6.92 -11.48 1.64
N ILE A 56 7.17 -12.31 2.66
CA ILE A 56 8.52 -12.79 2.98
C ILE A 56 9.14 -13.58 1.81
N ASP A 57 8.37 -14.42 1.11
CA ASP A 57 8.88 -15.14 -0.07
C ASP A 57 9.42 -14.21 -1.15
N VAL A 58 8.75 -13.08 -1.42
CA VAL A 58 9.23 -12.09 -2.39
C VAL A 58 10.49 -11.40 -1.91
N VAL A 59 10.48 -10.89 -0.68
CA VAL A 59 11.63 -10.16 -0.13
C VAL A 59 12.84 -11.08 -0.08
N ARG A 60 12.72 -12.27 0.50
CA ARG A 60 13.79 -13.28 0.53
C ARG A 60 14.35 -13.59 -0.85
N ALA A 61 13.47 -13.80 -1.84
CA ALA A 61 13.88 -14.10 -3.20
C ALA A 61 14.72 -12.97 -3.84
N VAL A 62 14.40 -11.71 -3.58
CA VAL A 62 15.18 -10.56 -4.09
C VAL A 62 16.51 -10.42 -3.36
N LEU A 63 16.54 -10.60 -2.04
CA LEU A 63 17.77 -10.51 -1.24
C LEU A 63 18.77 -11.60 -1.62
N GLU A 64 18.30 -12.84 -1.73
CA GLU A 64 19.13 -13.99 -2.16
C GLU A 64 19.51 -13.92 -3.65
N ALA A 65 18.89 -13.04 -4.43
CA ALA A 65 19.32 -12.65 -5.78
C ALA A 65 20.47 -11.66 -5.80
N GLY A 66 20.76 -11.01 -4.66
CA GLY A 66 21.67 -9.86 -4.63
C GLY A 66 21.16 -8.69 -5.47
N ARG A 67 19.84 -8.61 -5.73
CA ARG A 67 19.20 -7.56 -6.52
C ARG A 67 18.89 -6.34 -5.68
N ASP A 68 19.98 -5.75 -5.24
CA ASP A 68 20.08 -4.59 -4.38
C ASP A 68 19.53 -3.30 -5.01
N ASP A 69 19.37 -3.31 -6.34
CA ASP A 69 18.87 -2.27 -7.20
C ASP A 69 17.34 -2.29 -7.41
N VAL A 70 16.65 -3.35 -6.97
CA VAL A 70 15.20 -3.51 -7.15
C VAL A 70 14.45 -2.86 -5.99
N ALA A 71 13.60 -1.87 -6.30
CA ALA A 71 12.77 -1.20 -5.30
C ALA A 71 11.61 -2.10 -4.83
N LEU A 72 11.49 -2.32 -3.52
CA LEU A 72 10.37 -3.05 -2.92
C LEU A 72 9.33 -2.08 -2.40
N TYR A 73 8.09 -2.21 -2.90
CA TYR A 73 6.95 -1.40 -2.48
C TYR A 73 5.90 -2.29 -1.81
N THR A 74 5.41 -1.89 -0.64
CA THR A 74 4.22 -2.54 -0.09
C THR A 74 2.99 -2.12 -0.91
N GLY A 75 2.15 -3.08 -1.22
CA GLY A 75 0.79 -2.84 -1.70
C GLY A 75 -0.24 -3.44 -0.74
N ASN A 76 0.15 -3.63 0.52
CA ASN A 76 -0.66 -4.23 1.56
C ASN A 76 -1.20 -3.12 2.48
N ASP A 77 -2.39 -2.63 2.14
CA ASP A 77 -3.04 -1.58 2.91
C ASP A 77 -3.32 -2.00 4.37
N ASP A 78 -3.39 -3.30 4.69
CA ASP A 78 -3.65 -3.78 6.06
C ASP A 78 -2.48 -3.55 7.02
N ASN A 79 -1.26 -3.35 6.51
CA ASN A 79 -0.04 -3.46 7.31
C ASN A 79 1.09 -2.52 6.85
N ILE A 80 0.72 -1.30 6.43
CA ILE A 80 1.63 -0.33 5.81
C ILE A 80 2.83 0.01 6.71
N ILE A 81 2.58 0.37 7.97
CA ILE A 81 3.63 0.83 8.90
C ILE A 81 4.60 -0.31 9.22
N ASP A 82 4.09 -1.49 9.58
CA ASP A 82 4.92 -2.67 9.86
C ASP A 82 5.76 -3.11 8.66
N ASP A 83 5.19 -3.13 7.45
CA ASP A 83 5.93 -3.44 6.22
C ASP A 83 7.09 -2.48 5.98
N LEU A 84 6.86 -1.19 6.24
CA LEU A 84 7.88 -0.17 6.08
C LEU A 84 8.91 -0.23 7.22
N LEU A 85 8.54 -0.53 8.46
CA LEU A 85 9.50 -0.53 9.57
C LEU A 85 10.35 -1.80 9.64
N THR A 86 9.86 -2.93 9.12
CA THR A 86 10.54 -4.21 9.22
C THR A 86 11.90 -4.22 8.50
N PRO A 87 13.03 -4.48 9.20
CA PRO A 87 14.30 -4.81 8.56
C PRO A 87 14.28 -6.28 8.15
N PHE A 88 13.91 -6.57 6.91
CA PHE A 88 13.90 -7.94 6.40
C PHE A 88 15.33 -8.45 6.23
N GLU A 89 15.69 -9.48 6.99
CA GLU A 89 17.01 -10.09 6.97
C GLU A 89 16.96 -11.53 6.43
N PHE A 90 17.60 -11.75 5.29
CA PHE A 90 17.72 -13.05 4.65
C PHE A 90 19.07 -13.20 3.95
N GLY A 91 19.69 -14.38 4.07
CA GLY A 91 20.97 -14.66 3.40
C GLY A 91 22.11 -13.71 3.80
N GLY A 92 22.11 -13.22 5.04
CA GLY A 92 23.10 -12.26 5.55
C GLY A 92 22.98 -10.84 5.00
N ARG A 93 21.84 -10.51 4.36
CA ARG A 93 21.52 -9.18 3.83
C ARG A 93 20.28 -8.65 4.52
N THR A 94 20.26 -7.34 4.78
CA THR A 94 19.12 -6.65 5.39
C THR A 94 18.58 -5.58 4.46
N ARG A 95 17.26 -5.52 4.28
CA ARG A 95 16.56 -4.54 3.44
C ARG A 95 15.27 -4.09 4.07
N HIS A 96 14.87 -2.87 3.73
CA HIS A 96 13.54 -2.34 4.03
C HIS A 96 12.71 -2.24 2.75
N ILE A 97 11.40 -2.39 2.88
CA ILE A 97 10.46 -1.92 1.85
C ILE A 97 10.56 -0.38 1.82
N VAL A 98 10.78 0.20 0.65
CA VAL A 98 11.21 1.62 0.53
C VAL A 98 10.05 2.60 0.40
N GLY A 99 8.84 2.11 0.13
CA GLY A 99 7.64 2.91 0.02
C GLY A 99 6.40 2.05 -0.24
N GLY A 100 5.34 2.68 -0.72
CA GLY A 100 4.07 2.02 -0.99
C GLY A 100 3.47 2.40 -2.34
N LEU A 101 2.68 1.47 -2.89
CA LEU A 101 1.79 1.69 -4.02
C LEU A 101 0.40 1.24 -3.56
N LEU A 102 -0.28 2.11 -2.82
CA LEU A 102 -1.37 1.77 -1.90
C LEU A 102 -2.66 2.51 -2.25
N GLY A 103 -3.80 1.89 -2.00
CA GLY A 103 -5.09 2.59 -2.09
C GLY A 103 -5.18 3.69 -1.05
N GLN A 104 -4.63 3.45 0.15
CA GLN A 104 -4.68 4.39 1.27
C GLN A 104 -3.98 5.70 0.92
N TRP A 105 -2.90 5.66 0.12
CA TRP A 105 -2.14 6.85 -0.27
C TRP A 105 -2.84 7.71 -1.33
N GLY A 106 -3.93 7.20 -1.91
CA GLY A 106 -4.85 7.97 -2.76
C GLY A 106 -5.73 8.94 -1.98
N VAL A 107 -5.77 8.83 -0.65
CA VAL A 107 -6.46 9.75 0.25
C VAL A 107 -5.53 10.18 1.37
N TRP A 108 -5.75 11.38 1.90
CA TRP A 108 -4.88 11.95 2.93
C TRP A 108 -3.39 11.91 2.61
N THR A 109 -3.07 12.14 1.33
CA THR A 109 -1.75 11.92 0.75
C THR A 109 -0.66 12.74 1.46
N SER A 110 -0.96 13.96 1.91
CA SER A 110 0.06 14.77 2.61
C SER A 110 0.48 14.12 3.94
N ARG A 111 -0.44 13.45 4.65
CA ARG A 111 -0.12 12.72 5.88
C ARG A 111 0.57 11.41 5.59
N ALA A 112 0.21 10.71 4.51
CA ALA A 112 0.91 9.51 4.06
C ALA A 112 2.40 9.80 3.75
N VAL A 113 2.69 10.94 3.08
CA VAL A 113 4.06 11.39 2.82
C VAL A 113 4.80 11.70 4.11
N ALA A 114 4.21 12.46 5.03
CA ALA A 114 4.81 12.77 6.32
C ALA A 114 5.12 11.48 7.12
N LEU A 115 4.18 10.54 7.16
CA LEU A 115 4.34 9.25 7.82
C LEU A 115 5.51 8.44 7.22
N LEU A 116 5.65 8.42 5.90
CA LEU A 116 6.76 7.74 5.24
C LEU A 116 8.12 8.33 5.64
N GLU A 117 8.23 9.65 5.71
CA GLU A 117 9.47 10.32 6.14
C GLU A 117 9.77 10.07 7.63
N GLU A 118 8.76 10.12 8.50
CA GLU A 118 8.91 9.77 9.91
C GLU A 118 9.39 8.32 10.09
N ILE A 119 8.86 7.38 9.31
CA ILE A 119 9.28 5.97 9.32
C ILE A 119 10.74 5.85 8.85
N LYS A 120 11.13 6.54 7.77
CA LYS A 120 12.53 6.53 7.30
C LYS A 120 13.49 7.02 8.38
N HIS A 121 13.10 8.06 9.13
CA HIS A 121 13.89 8.55 10.25
C HIS A 121 13.93 7.52 11.40
N ALA A 122 12.79 6.94 11.77
CA ALA A 122 12.70 5.96 12.85
C ALA A 122 13.56 4.70 12.61
N ARG A 123 13.73 4.27 11.36
CA ARG A 123 14.63 3.15 11.00
C ARG A 123 16.10 3.39 11.36
N THR A 124 16.51 4.64 11.52
CA THR A 124 17.90 5.00 11.87
C THR A 124 18.11 5.20 13.36
N ALA A 125 17.04 5.15 14.17
CA ALA A 125 17.13 5.32 15.61
C ALA A 125 17.71 4.08 16.27
N GLU A 126 18.46 4.28 17.36
CA GLU A 126 19.03 3.19 18.17
C GLU A 126 17.96 2.37 18.89
N ALA A 127 16.84 3.01 19.26
CA ALA A 127 15.73 2.39 19.97
C ALA A 127 14.40 2.63 19.26
N PHE A 128 13.56 1.59 19.25
CA PHE A 128 12.25 1.62 18.64
C PHE A 128 11.16 2.05 19.63
N ALA A 129 10.41 3.10 19.29
CA ALA A 129 9.29 3.57 20.11
C ALA A 129 8.07 2.64 19.95
N ALA A 130 7.56 2.09 21.06
CA ALA A 130 6.37 1.25 21.07
C ALA A 130 5.12 1.92 20.45
N GLY A 131 5.07 3.27 20.43
CA GLY A 131 4.00 4.04 19.81
C GLY A 131 3.80 3.77 18.32
N TRP A 132 4.80 3.23 17.61
CA TRP A 132 4.64 2.77 16.23
C TRP A 132 3.64 1.62 16.10
N LEU A 133 3.57 0.73 17.09
CA LEU A 133 2.59 -0.36 17.11
C LEU A 133 1.16 0.18 17.26
N THR A 134 0.98 1.22 18.10
CA THR A 134 -0.29 1.93 18.24
C THR A 134 -0.70 2.62 16.94
N ARG A 135 0.24 3.30 16.26
CA ARG A 135 -0.02 3.93 14.97
C ARG A 135 -0.35 2.91 13.88
N ASN A 136 0.32 1.76 13.88
CA ASN A 136 0.03 0.65 12.95
C ASN A 136 -1.42 0.18 13.12
N ALA A 137 -1.86 -0.12 14.35
CA ALA A 137 -3.23 -0.54 14.61
C ALA A 137 -4.27 0.53 14.22
N ALA A 138 -4.00 1.81 14.49
CA ALA A 138 -4.88 2.91 14.11
C ALA A 138 -5.01 3.06 12.59
N LEU A 139 -3.91 2.91 11.84
CA LEU A 139 -3.94 2.95 10.38
C LEU A 139 -4.69 1.74 9.80
N THR A 140 -4.53 0.55 10.39
CA THR A 140 -5.33 -0.64 10.01
C THR A 140 -6.83 -0.44 10.27
N ASP A 141 -7.24 0.11 11.42
CA ASP A 141 -8.67 0.43 11.69
C ASP A 141 -9.21 1.46 10.69
N THR A 142 -8.40 2.46 10.37
CA THR A 142 -8.74 3.47 9.37
C THR A 142 -8.96 2.85 7.99
N ASN A 143 -8.07 1.95 7.58
CA ASN A 143 -8.17 1.25 6.31
C ASN A 143 -9.33 0.26 6.27
N ALA A 144 -9.67 -0.36 7.40
CA ALA A 144 -10.86 -1.21 7.51
C ALA A 144 -12.15 -0.41 7.23
N ALA A 145 -12.22 0.85 7.68
CA ALA A 145 -13.36 1.73 7.41
C ALA A 145 -13.41 2.22 5.95
N ILE A 146 -12.26 2.61 5.37
CA ILE A 146 -12.18 3.06 3.98
C ILE A 146 -12.49 1.90 3.03
N PHE A 147 -11.80 0.78 3.19
CA PHE A 147 -11.89 -0.34 2.24
C PHE A 147 -13.05 -1.28 2.54
N ASP A 148 -13.85 -1.01 3.56
CA ASP A 148 -15.07 -1.74 3.85
C ASP A 148 -14.83 -3.21 4.25
N ALA A 149 -13.83 -3.44 5.10
CA ALA A 149 -13.46 -4.78 5.54
C ALA A 149 -14.63 -5.54 6.19
N ALA A 150 -15.52 -4.84 6.91
CA ALA A 150 -16.72 -5.42 7.54
C ALA A 150 -17.72 -6.02 6.54
N HIS A 151 -17.69 -5.60 5.27
CA HIS A 151 -18.55 -6.10 4.21
C HIS A 151 -17.74 -6.75 3.08
N ASN A 152 -16.63 -7.41 3.42
CA ASN A 152 -15.76 -8.11 2.48
C ASN A 152 -15.29 -7.24 1.30
N PHE A 153 -14.98 -5.97 1.59
CA PHE A 153 -14.45 -5.01 0.63
C PHE A 153 -15.42 -4.59 -0.48
N ALA A 154 -16.73 -4.81 -0.31
CA ALA A 154 -17.76 -4.41 -1.28
C ALA A 154 -17.73 -2.90 -1.58
N GLY A 155 -17.50 -2.08 -0.54
CA GLY A 155 -17.39 -0.63 -0.64
C GLY A 155 -15.98 -0.08 -0.83
N CYS A 156 -15.02 -0.88 -1.28
CA CYS A 156 -13.60 -0.50 -1.31
C CYS A 156 -13.30 0.78 -2.11
N LEU A 157 -13.66 0.81 -3.40
CA LEU A 157 -13.52 2.00 -4.25
C LEU A 157 -14.43 3.16 -3.84
N PRO A 158 -15.75 2.96 -3.58
CA PRO A 158 -16.61 4.08 -3.19
C PRO A 158 -16.24 4.66 -1.82
N GLY A 159 -15.58 3.90 -0.94
CA GLY A 159 -15.01 4.41 0.32
C GLY A 159 -13.87 5.40 0.10
N ILE A 160 -12.95 5.11 -0.83
CA ILE A 160 -11.95 6.08 -1.29
C ILE A 160 -12.63 7.32 -1.87
N HIS A 161 -13.59 7.13 -2.78
CA HIS A 161 -14.31 8.23 -3.41
C HIS A 161 -15.07 9.08 -2.38
N GLU A 162 -15.60 8.48 -1.31
CA GLU A 162 -16.29 9.22 -0.25
C GLU A 162 -15.35 10.16 0.50
N VAL A 163 -14.12 9.76 0.76
CA VAL A 163 -13.11 10.67 1.33
C VAL A 163 -12.79 11.80 0.35
N LEU A 164 -12.51 11.48 -0.91
CA LEU A 164 -12.21 12.49 -1.94
C LEU A 164 -13.39 13.44 -2.19
N ARG A 165 -14.63 12.95 -2.10
CA ARG A 165 -15.85 13.74 -2.23
C ARG A 165 -16.02 14.69 -1.05
N ARG A 166 -15.74 14.25 0.18
CA ARG A 166 -15.74 15.12 1.37
C ARG A 166 -14.68 16.22 1.28
N GLN A 167 -13.54 15.93 0.66
CA GLN A 167 -12.48 16.89 0.39
C GLN A 167 -12.78 17.84 -0.77
N GLY A 168 -13.88 17.64 -1.51
CA GLY A 168 -14.25 18.46 -2.66
C GLY A 168 -13.46 18.16 -3.93
N LEU A 169 -12.61 17.14 -3.95
CA LEU A 169 -11.87 16.70 -5.13
C LEU A 169 -12.76 15.93 -6.11
N PHE A 170 -13.74 15.17 -5.59
CA PHE A 170 -14.72 14.41 -6.37
C PHE A 170 -16.13 14.97 -6.16
N ALA A 171 -16.95 14.97 -7.21
CA ALA A 171 -18.35 15.41 -7.11
C ALA A 171 -19.28 14.33 -6.54
N THR A 172 -18.98 13.05 -6.79
CA THR A 172 -19.81 11.91 -6.37
C THR A 172 -18.93 10.74 -5.94
N THR A 173 -19.55 9.70 -5.36
CA THR A 173 -18.88 8.42 -5.06
C THR A 173 -19.07 7.37 -6.16
N ALA A 174 -19.62 7.76 -7.32
CA ALA A 174 -19.95 6.81 -8.38
C ALA A 174 -18.70 6.10 -8.90
N CYS A 175 -18.83 4.80 -9.13
CA CYS A 175 -17.80 3.95 -9.74
C CYS A 175 -18.21 3.59 -11.18
N LEU A 176 -17.27 3.04 -11.95
CA LEU A 176 -17.56 2.57 -13.30
C LEU A 176 -18.53 1.37 -13.28
N ASP A 177 -18.38 0.48 -12.30
CA ASP A 177 -19.38 -0.51 -11.99
C ASP A 177 -20.46 0.13 -11.10
N PRO A 178 -21.73 0.24 -11.54
CA PRO A 178 -22.80 0.83 -10.75
C PRO A 178 -23.18 0.01 -9.50
N HIS A 179 -22.70 -1.23 -9.40
CA HIS A 179 -22.90 -2.09 -8.22
C HIS A 179 -21.87 -1.81 -7.11
N GLU A 180 -20.75 -1.14 -7.41
CA GLU A 180 -19.80 -0.69 -6.40
C GLU A 180 -20.32 0.56 -5.70
N GLN A 181 -20.93 0.37 -4.53
CA GLN A 181 -21.55 1.43 -3.73
C GLN A 181 -21.07 1.37 -2.28
N LEU A 182 -21.21 2.48 -1.56
CA LEU A 182 -20.93 2.50 -0.13
C LEU A 182 -21.85 1.52 0.60
N SER A 183 -21.26 0.65 1.43
CA SER A 183 -22.05 -0.26 2.26
C SER A 183 -22.81 0.51 3.36
N PRO A 184 -23.93 -0.04 3.85
CA PRO A 184 -24.69 0.57 4.94
C PRO A 184 -23.79 0.87 6.16
N GLY A 185 -23.68 2.14 6.52
CA GLY A 185 -22.89 2.60 7.67
C GLY A 185 -21.41 2.88 7.39
N GLN A 186 -20.86 2.50 6.23
CA GLN A 186 -19.45 2.75 5.89
C GLN A 186 -19.08 4.24 5.98
N ALA A 187 -19.93 5.13 5.47
CA ALA A 187 -19.72 6.58 5.59
C ALA A 187 -19.63 7.06 7.05
N ARG A 188 -20.36 6.41 7.98
CA ARG A 188 -20.27 6.73 9.42
C ARG A 188 -18.98 6.20 10.02
N GLU A 189 -18.54 5.02 9.61
CA GLU A 189 -17.25 4.45 10.05
C GLU A 189 -16.07 5.30 9.57
N ILE A 190 -16.09 5.81 8.34
CA ILE A 190 -15.08 6.78 7.84
C ILE A 190 -15.07 8.03 8.73
N THR A 191 -16.24 8.55 9.13
CA THR A 191 -16.33 9.68 10.07
C THR A 191 -15.77 9.33 11.45
N ARG A 192 -16.00 8.10 11.94
CA ARG A 192 -15.48 7.64 13.23
C ARG A 192 -13.95 7.63 13.23
N VAL A 193 -13.33 6.99 12.24
CA VAL A 193 -11.85 6.87 12.19
C VAL A 193 -11.17 8.21 11.96
N ALA A 194 -11.76 9.10 11.14
CA ALA A 194 -11.24 10.45 10.95
C ALA A 194 -11.22 11.27 12.25
N ARG A 195 -12.21 11.07 13.13
CA ARG A 195 -12.27 11.70 14.46
C ARG A 195 -11.36 11.02 15.47
N ALA A 196 -11.26 9.70 15.44
CA ALA A 196 -10.42 8.93 16.35
C ALA A 196 -8.92 9.16 16.10
N TYR A 197 -8.54 9.37 14.84
CA TYR A 197 -7.15 9.45 14.38
C TYR A 197 -6.90 10.70 13.53
N PRO A 198 -7.03 11.92 14.11
CA PRO A 198 -6.90 13.17 13.36
C PRO A 198 -5.51 13.36 12.72
N TRP A 199 -4.49 12.65 13.20
CA TRP A 199 -3.14 12.68 12.64
C TRP A 199 -3.04 12.03 11.24
N ILE A 200 -4.02 11.21 10.84
CA ILE A 200 -4.06 10.56 9.52
C ILE A 200 -4.69 11.49 8.47
N VAL A 201 -5.52 12.44 8.88
CA VAL A 201 -6.35 13.28 8.00
C VAL A 201 -5.60 14.54 7.55
N ASP A 202 -5.81 14.93 6.28
CA ASP A 202 -5.23 16.13 5.67
C ASP A 202 -6.26 17.12 5.09
N ASP A 203 -7.51 17.05 5.52
CA ASP A 203 -8.62 17.84 4.96
C ASP A 203 -8.32 19.35 4.94
N ASP A 204 -7.70 19.90 5.99
CA ASP A 204 -7.29 21.32 6.04
C ASP A 204 -6.23 21.65 4.98
N PHE A 205 -5.30 20.73 4.73
CA PHE A 205 -4.28 20.89 3.69
C PHE A 205 -4.93 20.88 2.31
N VAL A 206 -5.86 19.97 2.05
CA VAL A 206 -6.59 19.93 0.78
C VAL A 206 -7.43 21.19 0.59
N ALA A 207 -8.20 21.61 1.60
CA ALA A 207 -9.04 22.79 1.55
C ALA A 207 -8.26 24.07 1.19
N ALA A 208 -7.05 24.23 1.76
CA ALA A 208 -6.18 25.37 1.49
C ALA A 208 -5.63 25.43 0.05
N HIS A 209 -5.60 24.31 -0.68
CA HIS A 209 -5.01 24.23 -2.02
C HIS A 209 -6.02 23.90 -3.13
N LEU A 210 -7.26 23.52 -2.78
CA LEU A 210 -8.27 23.02 -3.69
C LEU A 210 -8.55 23.97 -4.86
N ALA A 211 -8.72 25.27 -4.58
CA ALA A 211 -9.00 26.28 -5.59
C ALA A 211 -7.89 26.39 -6.64
N ARG A 212 -6.63 26.17 -6.26
CA ARG A 212 -5.49 26.20 -7.20
C ARG A 212 -5.43 24.94 -8.06
N TRP A 213 -5.77 23.78 -7.49
CA TRP A 213 -5.69 22.50 -8.21
C TRP A 213 -6.81 22.28 -9.21
N LEU A 214 -7.98 22.88 -8.98
CA LEU A 214 -9.15 22.76 -9.85
C LEU A 214 -9.38 23.99 -10.76
N ALA A 215 -8.43 24.93 -10.79
CA ALA A 215 -8.45 26.10 -11.67
C ALA A 215 -8.10 25.75 -13.12
#